data_AF-G9YFZ9-F1
#
_entry.id   AF-G9YFZ9-F1
#
_cell.length_a   1.000
_cell.length_b   1.000
_cell.length_c   1.000
_cell.angle_alpha   90.00
_cell.angle_beta   90.00
_cell.angle_gamma   90.00
#
_symmetry.space_group_name_H-M   'P 1'
#
loop_
_entity.id
_entity.type
_entity.pdbx_description
1 polymer ?
#
loop_
_entity_poly.entity_id
_entity_poly.type
_entity_poly.pdbx_seq_one_letter_code
_entity_poly.pdbx_strand_id
1 'polypeptide(L)'
;MSETEWKNAVKFDSTDWGWIVMSIGMAIGAGIVFLPVQVGLVGVWVFLLSAAIAYPSIYLLQRLFINTLVDSPDCDDYPSVIGGYLGKNWGFILGILYFMMSLICVFMYSTALTNDSASFLQSFGVTDGLLSENPLYGLAVICFMVAIASRGEKLIFKVSTLMVLTKLCVVACLGLLMIQSWDLANIGEFPDIAYIIKQTIIMLPIP
;
A
#
# COMPACT_ATOMS: atom_id res chain seq x y z
N MET A 1 -35.90 7.42 -6.70
CA MET A 1 -35.55 6.41 -5.68
C MET A 1 -36.26 6.81 -4.40
N SER A 2 -37.06 5.92 -3.80
CA SER A 2 -37.68 6.18 -2.50
C SER A 2 -36.63 6.14 -1.38
N GLU A 3 -36.91 6.77 -0.23
CA GLU A 3 -35.95 6.85 0.90
C GLU A 3 -35.54 5.46 1.41
N THR A 4 -36.46 4.49 1.36
CA THR A 4 -36.22 3.09 1.74
C THR A 4 -35.37 2.34 0.73
N GLU A 5 -35.56 2.57 -0.57
CA GLU A 5 -34.72 2.00 -1.63
C GLU A 5 -33.30 2.57 -1.56
N TRP A 6 -33.17 3.87 -1.29
CA TRP A 6 -31.86 4.50 -1.09
C TRP A 6 -31.14 3.91 0.12
N LYS A 7 -31.79 3.82 1.29
CA LYS A 7 -31.21 3.23 2.51
C LYS A 7 -30.77 1.78 2.32
N ASN A 8 -31.50 1.00 1.52
CA ASN A 8 -31.11 -0.37 1.20
C ASN A 8 -29.94 -0.43 0.22
N ALA A 9 -29.85 0.49 -0.73
CA ALA A 9 -28.75 0.57 -1.69
C ALA A 9 -27.44 1.07 -1.05
N VAL A 10 -27.48 1.97 -0.07
CA VAL A 10 -26.29 2.48 0.65
C VAL A 10 -25.96 1.69 1.92
N LYS A 11 -26.62 0.54 2.14
CA LYS A 11 -26.40 -0.25 3.35
C LYS A 11 -25.01 -0.87 3.31
N PHE A 12 -24.22 -0.56 4.32
CA PHE A 12 -22.89 -1.14 4.51
C PHE A 12 -22.94 -2.67 4.55
N ASP A 13 -22.17 -3.32 3.67
CA ASP A 13 -22.17 -4.77 3.51
C ASP A 13 -20.78 -5.41 3.68
N SER A 14 -20.66 -6.71 3.37
CA SER A 14 -19.39 -7.43 3.46
C SER A 14 -18.36 -6.99 2.41
N THR A 15 -18.83 -6.43 1.29
CA THR A 15 -18.01 -5.92 0.20
C THR A 15 -17.31 -4.65 0.65
N ASP A 16 -18.03 -3.73 1.32
CA ASP A 16 -17.45 -2.52 1.90
C ASP A 16 -16.37 -2.83 2.94
N TRP A 17 -16.62 -3.82 3.82
CA TRP A 17 -15.60 -4.33 4.74
C TRP A 17 -14.36 -4.84 4.00
N GLY A 18 -14.55 -5.58 2.90
CA GLY A 18 -13.46 -6.10 2.06
C GLY A 18 -12.60 -4.99 1.47
N TRP A 19 -13.23 -3.91 1.00
CA TRP A 19 -12.53 -2.73 0.50
C TRP A 19 -11.75 -2.00 1.58
N ILE A 20 -12.32 -1.79 2.77
CA ILE A 20 -11.60 -1.16 3.90
C ILE A 20 -10.35 -1.96 4.25
N VAL A 21 -10.48 -3.28 4.40
CA VAL A 21 -9.34 -4.13 4.75
C VAL A 21 -8.29 -4.11 3.64
N MET A 22 -8.69 -4.09 2.37
CA MET A 22 -7.76 -3.97 1.26
C MET A 22 -7.03 -2.62 1.28
N SER A 23 -7.73 -1.51 1.49
CA SER A 23 -7.12 -0.18 1.59
C SER A 23 -6.10 -0.11 2.73
N ILE A 24 -6.44 -0.68 3.91
CA ILE A 24 -5.50 -0.81 5.03
C ILE A 24 -4.31 -1.68 4.63
N GLY A 25 -4.56 -2.79 3.94
CA GLY A 25 -3.52 -3.70 3.47
C GLY A 25 -2.54 -3.06 2.49
N MET A 26 -3.05 -2.26 1.55
CA MET A 26 -2.21 -1.50 0.63
C MET A 26 -1.36 -0.46 1.36
N ALA A 27 -1.95 0.26 2.33
CA ALA A 27 -1.22 1.22 3.15
C ALA A 27 -0.09 0.55 3.98
N ILE A 28 -0.34 -0.64 4.53
CA ILE A 28 0.67 -1.39 5.29
C ILE A 28 1.75 -1.97 4.38
N GLY A 29 1.37 -2.44 3.19
CA GLY A 29 2.22 -3.21 2.29
C GLY A 29 3.41 -2.45 1.70
N ALA A 30 3.29 -1.15 1.47
CA ALA A 30 4.27 -0.37 0.70
C ALA A 30 5.47 0.15 1.50
N GLY A 31 5.54 -0.03 2.83
CA GLY A 31 6.67 0.46 3.62
C GLY A 31 6.52 0.40 5.14
N ILE A 32 5.29 0.20 5.64
CA ILE A 32 5.02 0.18 7.09
C ILE A 32 5.69 -1.01 7.81
N VAL A 33 5.91 -2.13 7.12
CA VAL A 33 6.63 -3.29 7.72
C VAL A 33 8.07 -2.92 8.09
N PHE A 34 8.72 -2.07 7.30
CA PHE A 34 10.08 -1.59 7.57
C PHE A 34 10.11 -0.28 8.35
N LEU A 35 8.95 0.34 8.57
CA LEU A 35 8.84 1.61 9.27
C LEU A 35 9.46 1.57 10.67
N PRO A 36 9.31 0.53 11.51
CA PRO A 36 10.00 0.48 12.80
C PRO A 36 11.52 0.57 12.67
N VAL A 37 12.10 -0.11 11.66
CA VAL A 37 13.54 -0.06 11.37
C VAL A 37 13.93 1.33 10.87
N GLN A 38 13.14 1.91 9.96
CA GLN A 38 13.39 3.24 9.42
C GLN A 38 13.30 4.33 10.50
N VAL A 39 12.33 4.24 11.40
CA VAL A 39 12.19 5.13 12.57
C VAL A 39 13.37 4.96 13.51
N GLY A 40 13.85 3.73 13.73
CA GLY A 40 15.05 3.48 14.53
C GLY A 40 16.32 4.11 13.93
N LEU A 41 16.43 4.15 12.60
CA LEU A 41 17.59 4.75 11.90
C LEU A 41 17.53 6.27 11.79
N VAL A 42 16.34 6.82 11.53
CA VAL A 42 16.14 8.25 11.23
C VAL A 42 15.75 9.05 12.47
N GLY A 43 15.19 8.38 13.48
CA GLY A 43 14.78 8.96 14.75
C GLY A 43 13.28 9.21 14.87
N VAL A 44 12.78 9.10 16.10
CA VAL A 44 11.35 9.26 16.43
C VAL A 44 10.83 10.66 16.11
N TRP A 45 11.64 11.71 16.33
CA TRP A 45 11.24 13.10 16.08
C TRP A 45 10.97 13.41 14.61
N VAL A 46 11.82 12.90 13.71
CA VAL A 46 11.61 13.03 12.27
C VAL A 46 10.33 12.32 11.85
N PHE A 47 10.09 11.12 12.38
CA PHE A 47 8.89 10.36 12.10
C PHE A 47 7.61 11.09 12.54
N LEU A 48 7.58 11.62 13.76
CA LEU A 48 6.41 12.35 14.26
C LEU A 48 6.12 13.60 13.43
N LEU A 49 7.16 14.35 13.04
CA LEU A 49 7.01 15.52 12.18
C LEU A 49 6.52 15.14 10.78
N SER A 50 7.10 14.09 10.18
CA SER A 50 6.66 13.55 8.90
C SER A 50 5.20 13.10 8.95
N ALA A 51 4.80 12.35 9.98
CA ALA A 51 3.43 11.91 10.18
C ALA A 51 2.44 13.07 10.32
N ALA A 52 2.83 14.13 11.06
CA ALA A 52 2.01 15.33 11.25
C ALA A 52 1.75 16.10 9.95
N ILE A 53 2.68 16.05 8.99
CA ILE A 53 2.54 16.70 7.68
C ILE A 53 1.87 15.77 6.67
N ALA A 54 2.26 14.49 6.65
CA ALA A 54 1.76 13.49 5.71
C ALA A 54 0.27 13.22 5.90
N TYR A 55 -0.18 13.07 7.15
CA TYR A 55 -1.57 12.77 7.47
C TYR A 55 -2.58 13.78 6.88
N PRO A 56 -2.47 15.10 7.15
CA PRO A 56 -3.40 16.07 6.56
C PRO A 56 -3.26 16.15 5.04
N SER A 57 -2.04 16.01 4.50
CA SER A 57 -1.81 16.08 3.05
C SER A 57 -2.50 14.93 2.31
N ILE A 58 -2.34 13.69 2.80
CA ILE A 58 -3.01 12.51 2.23
C ILE A 58 -4.52 12.60 2.42
N TYR A 59 -4.99 13.05 3.58
CA TYR A 59 -6.42 13.22 3.83
C TYR A 59 -7.07 14.21 2.85
N LEU A 60 -6.45 15.37 2.63
CA LEU A 60 -6.93 16.37 1.69
C LEU A 60 -6.92 15.84 0.25
N LEU A 61 -5.86 15.12 -0.12
CA LEU A 61 -5.74 14.50 -1.43
C LEU A 61 -6.82 13.43 -1.67
N GLN A 62 -7.03 12.52 -0.72
CA GLN A 62 -8.09 11.51 -0.80
C GLN A 62 -9.48 12.14 -0.88
N ARG A 63 -9.71 13.19 -0.08
CA ARG A 63 -10.98 13.94 -0.12
C ARG A 63 -11.20 14.60 -1.49
N LEU A 64 -10.16 15.18 -2.08
CA LEU A 64 -10.23 15.75 -3.42
C LEU A 64 -10.60 14.68 -4.47
N PHE A 65 -9.95 13.51 -4.41
CA PHE A 65 -10.26 12.39 -5.32
C PHE A 65 -11.71 11.93 -5.20
N ILE A 66 -12.20 11.71 -3.97
CA ILE A 66 -13.57 11.27 -3.71
C ILE A 66 -14.59 12.31 -4.17
N ASN A 67 -14.38 13.59 -3.84
CA ASN A 67 -15.30 14.65 -4.24
C ASN A 67 -15.37 14.78 -5.78
N THR A 68 -14.22 14.70 -6.46
CA THR A 68 -14.18 14.77 -7.92
C THR A 68 -14.92 13.60 -8.58
N LEU A 69 -14.82 12.40 -8.01
CA LEU A 69 -15.56 11.22 -8.46
C LEU A 69 -17.07 11.37 -8.23
N VAL A 70 -17.48 11.87 -7.07
CA VAL A 70 -18.89 12.07 -6.72
C VAL A 70 -19.56 13.16 -7.55
N ASP A 71 -18.83 14.23 -7.89
CA ASP A 71 -19.32 15.33 -8.72
C ASP A 71 -19.33 14.98 -10.22
N SER A 72 -18.78 13.83 -10.62
CA SER A 72 -18.79 13.38 -12.02
C SER A 72 -20.21 12.99 -12.46
N PRO A 73 -20.70 13.50 -13.61
CA PRO A 73 -22.04 13.18 -14.12
C PRO A 73 -22.19 11.70 -14.51
N ASP A 74 -21.09 11.08 -14.94
CA ASP A 74 -20.99 9.65 -15.23
C ASP A 74 -20.15 8.98 -14.13
N CYS A 75 -20.69 7.95 -13.50
CA CYS A 75 -20.05 7.21 -12.40
C CYS A 75 -19.06 6.18 -12.95
N ASP A 76 -18.15 6.64 -13.81
CA ASP A 76 -17.17 5.83 -14.54
C ASP A 76 -15.80 5.83 -13.82
N ASP A 77 -14.85 5.06 -14.35
CA ASP A 77 -13.49 4.96 -13.84
C ASP A 77 -12.78 6.33 -13.82
N TYR A 78 -11.86 6.51 -12.86
CA TYR A 78 -11.17 7.79 -12.64
C TYR A 78 -10.49 8.38 -13.90
N PRO A 79 -9.83 7.60 -14.77
CA PRO A 79 -9.33 8.08 -16.06
C PRO A 79 -10.42 8.68 -16.97
N SER A 80 -11.62 8.08 -17.00
CA SER A 80 -12.77 8.57 -17.77
C SER A 80 -13.30 9.88 -17.21
N VAL A 81 -13.40 10.01 -15.87
CA VAL A 81 -13.79 11.25 -15.20
C VAL A 81 -12.81 12.38 -15.51
N ILE A 82 -11.50 12.14 -15.40
CA ILE A 82 -10.50 13.14 -15.76
C ILE A 82 -10.55 13.49 -17.26
N GLY A 83 -10.80 12.49 -18.12
CA GLY A 83 -11.02 12.72 -19.55
C GLY A 83 -12.21 13.64 -19.83
N GLY A 84 -13.26 13.59 -19.01
CA GLY A 84 -14.39 14.51 -19.04
C GLY A 84 -14.00 15.96 -18.67
N TYR A 85 -13.16 16.13 -17.64
CA TYR A 85 -12.71 17.46 -17.20
C TYR A 85 -11.60 18.09 -18.07
N LEU A 86 -10.64 17.30 -18.56
CA LEU A 86 -9.48 17.79 -19.32
C LEU A 86 -9.63 17.64 -20.85
N GLY A 87 -10.64 16.91 -21.32
CA GLY A 87 -10.90 16.66 -22.74
C GLY A 87 -10.27 15.37 -23.27
N LYS A 88 -10.82 14.85 -24.38
CA LYS A 88 -10.54 13.51 -24.94
C LYS A 88 -9.05 13.20 -25.17
N ASN A 89 -8.25 14.15 -25.65
CA ASN A 89 -6.83 13.93 -25.92
C ASN A 89 -6.01 13.79 -24.63
N TRP A 90 -6.35 14.57 -23.59
CA TRP A 90 -5.71 14.49 -22.29
C TRP A 90 -6.12 13.23 -21.53
N GLY A 91 -7.40 12.84 -21.62
CA GLY A 91 -7.88 11.56 -21.10
C GLY A 91 -7.13 10.36 -21.70
N PHE A 92 -6.86 10.38 -23.01
CA PHE A 92 -6.08 9.33 -23.66
C PHE A 92 -4.62 9.27 -23.18
N ILE A 93 -3.93 10.42 -23.08
CA ILE A 93 -2.56 10.49 -22.56
C ILE A 93 -2.50 9.98 -21.12
N LEU A 94 -3.43 10.41 -20.27
CA LEU A 94 -3.51 9.97 -18.89
C LEU A 94 -3.85 8.48 -18.76
N GLY A 95 -4.69 7.94 -19.64
CA GLY A 95 -4.96 6.50 -19.73
C GLY A 95 -3.71 5.69 -20.06
N ILE A 96 -2.89 6.15 -21.01
CA ILE A 96 -1.60 5.52 -21.33
C ILE A 96 -0.66 5.59 -20.11
N LEU A 97 -0.53 6.76 -19.48
CA LEU A 97 0.31 6.93 -18.29
C LEU A 97 -0.13 6.01 -17.15
N TYR A 98 -1.43 5.93 -16.90
CA TYR A 98 -2.02 5.04 -15.88
C TYR A 98 -1.73 3.57 -16.18
N PHE A 99 -1.87 3.15 -17.44
CA PHE A 99 -1.54 1.79 -17.86
C PHE A 99 -0.05 1.48 -17.67
N MET A 100 0.84 2.38 -18.09
CA MET A 100 2.28 2.21 -17.93
C MET A 100 2.70 2.14 -16.46
N MET A 101 2.13 3.01 -15.62
CA MET A 101 2.36 3.00 -14.18
C MET A 101 1.90 1.67 -13.56
N SER A 102 0.68 1.22 -13.90
CA SER A 102 0.14 -0.05 -13.42
C SER A 102 1.02 -1.23 -13.81
N LEU A 103 1.50 -1.25 -15.06
CA LEU A 103 2.39 -2.29 -15.57
C LEU A 103 3.73 -2.31 -14.81
N ILE A 104 4.33 -1.13 -14.58
CA ILE A 104 5.56 -1.01 -13.78
C ILE A 104 5.32 -1.52 -12.35
N CYS A 105 4.20 -1.17 -11.71
CA CYS A 105 3.87 -1.64 -10.37
C CYS A 105 3.75 -3.17 -10.32
N VAL A 106 3.07 -3.80 -11.28
CA VAL A 106 2.95 -5.28 -11.35
C VAL A 106 4.32 -5.94 -11.45
N PHE A 107 5.21 -5.44 -12.32
CA PHE A 107 6.56 -6.00 -12.44
C PHE A 107 7.42 -5.76 -11.20
N MET A 108 7.34 -4.58 -10.61
CA MET A 108 8.05 -4.23 -9.37
C MET A 108 7.65 -5.17 -8.23
N TYR A 109 6.36 -5.33 -7.99
CA TYR A 109 5.85 -6.22 -6.94
C TYR A 109 6.16 -7.69 -7.23
N SER A 110 6.08 -8.12 -8.49
CA SER A 110 6.43 -9.50 -8.82
C SER A 110 7.92 -9.79 -8.64
N THR A 111 8.79 -8.82 -8.95
CA THR A 111 10.24 -8.97 -8.78
C THR A 111 10.59 -9.00 -7.30
N ALA A 112 9.99 -8.10 -6.50
CA ALA A 112 10.12 -8.11 -5.05
C ALA A 112 9.65 -9.45 -4.46
N LEU A 113 8.48 -9.94 -4.87
CA LEU A 113 7.95 -11.22 -4.40
C LEU A 113 8.85 -12.40 -4.78
N THR A 114 9.38 -12.42 -6.01
CA THR A 114 10.30 -13.45 -6.49
C THR A 114 11.59 -13.47 -5.68
N ASN A 115 12.14 -12.30 -5.36
CA ASN A 115 13.35 -12.18 -4.56
C ASN A 115 13.10 -12.60 -3.10
N ASP A 116 12.03 -12.09 -2.49
CA ASP A 116 11.67 -12.42 -1.11
C ASP A 116 11.40 -13.92 -0.94
N SER A 117 10.68 -14.54 -1.87
CA SER A 117 10.37 -15.96 -1.83
C SER A 117 11.59 -16.83 -2.08
N ALA A 118 12.50 -16.43 -2.98
CA ALA A 118 13.77 -17.12 -3.19
C ALA A 118 14.68 -17.03 -1.95
N SER A 119 14.82 -15.83 -1.37
CA SER A 119 15.58 -15.62 -0.13
C SER A 119 14.99 -16.38 1.05
N PHE A 120 13.66 -16.48 1.15
CA PHE A 120 12.99 -17.29 2.16
C PHE A 120 13.30 -18.77 1.99
N LEU A 121 13.14 -19.33 0.78
CA LEU A 121 13.42 -20.75 0.51
C LEU A 121 14.89 -21.12 0.77
N GLN A 122 15.81 -20.21 0.42
CA GLN A 122 17.23 -20.37 0.71
C GLN A 122 17.51 -20.32 2.23
N SER A 123 16.94 -19.34 2.94
CA SER A 123 17.16 -19.16 4.39
C SER A 123 16.67 -20.34 5.22
N PHE A 124 15.64 -21.05 4.75
CA PHE A 124 15.12 -22.27 5.37
C PHE A 124 15.76 -23.56 4.85
N GLY A 125 16.79 -23.47 3.99
CA GLY A 125 17.54 -24.63 3.49
C GLY A 125 16.78 -25.51 2.51
N VAL A 126 15.68 -25.01 1.93
CA VAL A 126 14.89 -25.74 0.92
C VAL A 126 15.61 -25.77 -0.44
N THR A 127 16.47 -24.78 -0.71
CA THR A 127 17.27 -24.69 -1.93
C THR A 127 18.70 -24.26 -1.65
N ASP A 128 19.65 -24.90 -2.35
CA ASP A 128 21.09 -24.63 -2.20
C ASP A 128 21.54 -23.28 -2.82
N GLY A 129 20.70 -22.65 -3.65
CA GLY A 129 20.98 -21.36 -4.31
C GLY A 129 19.74 -20.45 -4.38
N LEU A 130 19.93 -19.19 -4.83
CA LEU A 130 18.81 -18.27 -5.06
C LEU A 130 18.02 -18.69 -6.30
N LEU A 131 16.79 -19.16 -6.08
CA LEU A 131 15.83 -19.46 -7.14
C LEU A 131 15.50 -18.25 -8.04
N SER A 132 15.68 -17.02 -7.53
CA SER A 132 15.45 -15.78 -8.29
C SER A 132 16.41 -15.59 -9.46
N GLU A 133 17.57 -16.27 -9.47
CA GLU A 133 18.48 -16.26 -10.61
C GLU A 133 17.93 -17.03 -11.81
N ASN A 134 16.95 -17.92 -11.59
CA ASN A 134 16.31 -18.67 -12.66
C ASN A 134 15.10 -17.89 -13.23
N PRO A 135 15.12 -17.48 -14.52
CA PRO A 135 14.02 -16.76 -15.14
C PRO A 135 12.67 -17.51 -15.10
N LEU A 136 12.70 -18.85 -15.06
CA LEU A 136 11.49 -19.68 -14.97
C LEU A 136 10.76 -19.50 -13.64
N TYR A 137 11.50 -19.27 -12.55
CA TYR A 137 10.91 -19.05 -11.23
C TYR A 137 10.16 -17.71 -11.19
N GLY A 138 10.80 -16.63 -11.66
CA GLY A 138 10.14 -15.32 -11.79
C GLY A 138 8.91 -15.38 -12.70
N LEU A 139 8.98 -16.08 -13.83
CA LEU A 139 7.83 -16.28 -14.71
C LEU A 139 6.70 -17.03 -14.01
N ALA A 140 7.01 -18.09 -13.25
CA ALA A 140 6.01 -18.85 -12.50
C ALA A 140 5.31 -17.99 -11.44
N VAL A 141 6.07 -17.13 -10.74
CA VAL A 141 5.52 -16.18 -9.74
C VAL A 141 4.59 -15.16 -10.42
N ILE A 142 4.98 -14.57 -11.55
CA ILE A 142 4.12 -13.65 -12.32
C ILE A 142 2.83 -14.36 -12.73
N CYS A 143 2.93 -15.54 -13.34
CA CYS A 143 1.76 -16.30 -13.79
C CYS A 143 0.83 -16.64 -12.62
N PHE A 144 1.38 -16.99 -11.46
CA PHE A 144 0.60 -17.26 -10.25
C PHE A 144 -0.11 -16.01 -9.74
N MET A 145 0.57 -14.86 -9.67
CA MET A 145 -0.04 -13.58 -9.27
C MET A 145 -1.17 -13.20 -10.21
N VAL A 146 -0.97 -13.28 -11.53
CA VAL A 146 -2.00 -12.99 -12.53
C VAL A 146 -3.17 -13.98 -12.42
N ALA A 147 -2.91 -15.25 -12.14
CA ALA A 147 -3.95 -16.26 -11.95
C ALA A 147 -4.79 -16.04 -10.68
N ILE A 148 -4.24 -15.40 -9.65
CA ILE A 148 -5.03 -14.97 -8.47
C ILE A 148 -5.80 -13.70 -8.80
N ALA A 149 -5.15 -12.72 -9.45
CA ALA A 149 -5.76 -11.45 -9.82
C ALA A 149 -6.93 -11.63 -10.81
N SER A 150 -6.89 -12.66 -11.65
CA SER A 150 -7.98 -12.99 -12.59
C SER A 150 -9.16 -13.71 -11.96
N ARG A 151 -9.06 -14.15 -10.69
CA ARG A 151 -10.18 -14.72 -9.94
C ARG A 151 -11.06 -13.61 -9.36
N GLY A 152 -12.31 -13.95 -9.06
CA GLY A 152 -13.28 -12.97 -8.55
C GLY A 152 -12.86 -12.31 -7.23
N GLU A 153 -13.38 -11.09 -7.04
CA GLU A 153 -13.09 -10.19 -5.91
C GLU A 153 -13.19 -10.86 -4.53
N LYS A 154 -14.13 -11.80 -4.34
CA LYS A 154 -14.30 -12.52 -3.07
C LYS A 154 -13.06 -13.31 -2.65
N LEU A 155 -12.33 -13.91 -3.60
CA LEU A 155 -11.11 -14.65 -3.29
C LEU A 155 -9.97 -13.70 -2.95
N ILE A 156 -9.86 -12.59 -3.70
CA ILE A 156 -8.90 -11.53 -3.45
C ILE A 156 -9.12 -10.94 -2.05
N PHE A 157 -10.35 -10.57 -1.70
CA PHE A 157 -10.68 -10.04 -0.38
C PHE A 157 -10.29 -11.00 0.75
N LYS A 158 -10.57 -12.30 0.59
CA LYS A 158 -10.25 -13.30 1.62
C LYS A 158 -8.73 -13.47 1.80
N VAL A 159 -7.99 -13.57 0.71
CA VAL A 159 -6.52 -13.74 0.74
C VAL A 159 -5.86 -12.49 1.30
N SER A 160 -6.22 -11.31 0.82
CA SER A 160 -5.68 -10.04 1.30
C SER A 160 -5.99 -9.82 2.78
N THR A 161 -7.22 -10.09 3.22
CA THR A 161 -7.59 -9.98 4.64
C THR A 161 -6.73 -10.87 5.52
N LEU A 162 -6.54 -12.14 5.15
CA LEU A 162 -5.68 -13.06 5.89
C LEU A 162 -4.24 -12.54 5.97
N MET A 163 -3.68 -12.07 4.85
CA MET A 163 -2.31 -11.58 4.77
C MET A 163 -2.10 -10.34 5.64
N VAL A 164 -3.02 -9.39 5.60
CA VAL A 164 -2.97 -8.15 6.39
C VAL A 164 -3.09 -8.43 7.88
N LEU A 165 -4.08 -9.24 8.27
CA LEU A 165 -4.26 -9.62 9.68
C LEU A 165 -3.06 -10.39 10.21
N THR A 166 -2.47 -11.28 9.41
CA THR A 166 -1.26 -12.01 9.79
C THR A 166 -0.08 -11.05 10.00
N LYS A 167 0.13 -10.09 9.09
CA LYS A 167 1.19 -9.08 9.24
C LYS A 167 0.98 -8.23 10.50
N LEU A 168 -0.22 -7.74 10.74
CA LEU A 168 -0.56 -6.96 11.94
C LEU A 168 -0.32 -7.77 13.22
N CYS A 169 -0.72 -9.04 13.22
CA CYS A 169 -0.49 -9.94 14.35
C CYS A 169 1.01 -10.13 14.63
N VAL A 170 1.82 -10.37 13.60
CA VAL A 170 3.29 -10.50 13.75
C VAL A 170 3.90 -9.22 14.30
N VAL A 171 3.53 -8.06 13.76
CA VAL A 171 4.04 -6.76 14.25
C VAL A 171 3.63 -6.51 15.70
N ALA A 172 2.37 -6.79 16.06
CA ALA A 172 1.90 -6.66 17.44
C ALA A 172 2.63 -7.61 18.39
N CYS A 173 2.80 -8.88 18.01
CA CYS A 173 3.56 -9.86 18.79
C CYS A 173 5.02 -9.44 18.96
N LEU A 174 5.70 -9.00 17.90
CA LEU A 174 7.06 -8.47 17.99
C LEU A 174 7.11 -7.26 18.92
N GLY A 175 6.16 -6.33 18.82
CA GLY A 175 6.04 -5.19 19.73
C GLY A 175 5.91 -5.62 21.20
N LEU A 176 5.08 -6.62 21.50
CA LEU A 176 4.89 -7.17 22.84
C LEU A 176 6.15 -7.88 23.37
N LEU A 177 6.81 -8.69 22.53
CA LEU A 177 8.04 -9.39 22.91
C LEU A 177 9.19 -8.42 23.20
N MET A 178 9.24 -7.28 22.49
CA MET A 178 10.27 -6.28 22.69
C MET A 178 10.04 -5.36 23.90
N ILE A 179 8.93 -5.48 24.65
CA ILE A 179 8.67 -4.63 25.85
C ILE A 179 9.84 -4.64 26.83
N GLN A 180 10.50 -5.79 27.01
CA GLN A 180 11.66 -5.90 27.91
C GLN A 180 12.89 -5.13 27.41
N SER A 181 12.95 -4.83 26.12
CA SER A 181 14.02 -4.06 25.47
C SER A 181 13.66 -2.59 25.28
N TRP A 182 12.50 -2.14 25.79
CA TRP A 182 12.11 -0.75 25.71
C TRP A 182 12.93 0.07 26.70
N ASP A 183 13.74 0.97 26.17
CA ASP A 183 14.47 1.96 26.94
C ASP A 183 14.15 3.35 26.38
N LEU A 184 13.60 4.21 27.23
CA LEU A 184 13.26 5.59 26.87
C LEU A 184 14.52 6.42 26.60
N ALA A 185 15.70 5.98 27.05
CA ALA A 185 16.98 6.58 26.67
C ALA A 185 17.29 6.42 25.17
N ASN A 186 16.65 5.46 24.48
CA ASN A 186 16.77 5.31 23.03
C ASN A 186 15.90 6.30 22.25
N ILE A 187 15.04 7.08 22.92
CA ILE A 187 14.41 8.24 22.29
C ILE A 187 15.54 9.26 22.09
N GLY A 188 16.11 9.25 20.88
CA GLY A 188 17.23 10.11 20.52
C GLY A 188 16.95 11.57 20.87
N GLU A 189 18.02 12.31 21.19
CA GLU A 189 17.94 13.74 21.42
C GLU A 189 17.32 14.45 20.22
N PHE A 190 16.74 15.63 20.47
CA PHE A 190 16.15 16.42 19.40
C PHE A 190 17.23 16.72 18.35
N PRO A 191 17.07 16.24 17.10
CA PRO A 191 18.12 16.35 16.10
C PRO A 191 18.28 17.79 15.64
N ASP A 192 19.43 18.09 15.04
CA ASP A 192 19.67 19.40 14.43
C ASP A 192 18.58 19.78 13.42
N ILE A 193 18.23 21.07 13.36
CA ILE A 193 17.13 21.58 12.54
C ILE A 193 17.38 21.30 11.05
N ALA A 194 18.63 21.39 10.59
CA ALA A 194 18.93 21.07 9.20
C ALA A 194 18.72 19.58 8.89
N TYR A 195 19.06 18.70 9.85
CA TYR A 195 18.84 17.27 9.74
C TYR A 195 17.34 16.92 9.77
N ILE A 196 16.59 17.47 10.72
CA ILE A 196 15.16 17.15 10.88
C ILE A 196 14.37 17.53 9.63
N ILE A 197 14.63 18.70 9.03
CA ILE A 197 13.94 19.14 7.82
C ILE A 197 14.29 18.21 6.64
N LYS A 198 15.59 17.95 6.43
CA LYS A 198 16.04 17.09 5.32
C LYS A 198 15.43 15.69 5.41
N GLN A 199 15.50 15.07 6.58
CA GLN A 199 15.02 13.70 6.76
C GLN A 199 13.50 13.62 6.77
N THR A 200 12.82 14.65 7.27
CA THR A 200 11.35 14.72 7.20
C THR A 200 10.89 14.68 5.75
N ILE A 201 11.52 15.48 4.87
CA ILE A 201 11.17 15.50 3.44
C ILE A 201 11.40 14.13 2.79
N ILE A 202 12.51 13.46 3.12
CA ILE A 202 12.83 12.12 2.58
C ILE A 202 11.85 11.06 3.10
N MET A 203 11.38 11.20 4.34
CA MET A 203 10.46 10.27 4.98
C MET A 203 9.00 10.52 4.61
N LEU A 204 8.67 11.65 3.98
CA LEU A 204 7.30 11.90 3.55
C LEU A 204 6.88 10.84 2.54
N PRO A 205 5.72 10.17 2.74
CA PRO A 205 5.17 9.28 1.74
C PRO A 205 4.84 10.11 0.50
N ILE A 206 5.41 9.73 -0.63
CA ILE A 206 5.01 10.27 -1.94
C ILE A 206 3.75 9.50 -2.34
N PRO A 207 2.58 10.16 -2.43
CA PRO A 207 1.32 9.53 -2.82
C PRO A 207 1.29 9.10 -4.29
#